data_AF-A0A958A2A4-F1
#
_entry.id   AF-A0A958A2A4-F1
#
_cell.length_a   1.000
_cell.length_b   1.000
_cell.length_c   1.000
_cell.angle_alpha   90.00
_cell.angle_beta   90.00
_cell.angle_gamma   90.00
#
_symmetry.space_group_name_H-M   'P 1'
#
loop_
_entity.id
_entity.type
_entity.pdbx_description
1 polymer ?
#
loop_
_entity_poly.entity_id
_entity_poly.type
_entity_poly.pdbx_seq_one_letter_code
_entity_poly.pdbx_strand_id
1 'polypeptide(L)'
;MLIIEYAPNGFSEKFGPKLTRPDQLRCAWSDIVWAGLTVGRRNLRHVIRPDTYAYFEIVYRSTLLYTNLQAADYRPGLWGPLDTHIIQSPAFQELGSPEKSAISYFLSLTLTKLFVEKLLATPWLLHLDTYTQSLAQLPSPSPDLVGLGKNGKWLVAEAKGRSNWLSRRTLRRLKSRSQAFIAGQKPALLVGLASYFTAQNKILKAYLEDPPANTGSENPNLALTPKAYLITYYTLLFDLLQADYGGPPVFETYQDRTFRLKAIPEADLHIGLDEQIFQRLAGGDFSLERFMASRLRAPHIEATEQITVGSDGVYVSLGERWSPTRMHLSPPERVG
;
A
#
# COMPACT_ATOMS: atom_id res chain seq x y z
N MET A 1 11.84 -1.61 14.90
CA MET A 1 11.52 -2.13 13.53
C MET A 1 10.68 -3.39 13.59
N LEU A 2 9.65 -3.48 12.75
CA LEU A 2 8.72 -4.61 12.63
C LEU A 2 9.17 -5.62 11.59
N ILE A 3 8.79 -6.89 11.78
CA ILE A 3 9.04 -8.00 10.86
C ILE A 3 7.73 -8.59 10.32
N ILE A 4 7.64 -8.66 8.99
CA ILE A 4 6.62 -9.44 8.29
C ILE A 4 7.32 -10.58 7.54
N GLU A 5 7.13 -11.80 8.02
CA GLU A 5 7.60 -12.99 7.32
C GLU A 5 6.78 -13.23 6.05
N TYR A 6 7.47 -13.63 4.99
CA TYR A 6 6.80 -13.97 3.75
C TYR A 6 7.42 -15.19 3.05
N ALA A 7 6.58 -15.87 2.27
CA ALA A 7 6.98 -17.00 1.45
C ALA A 7 6.62 -16.71 -0.02
N PRO A 8 7.60 -16.52 -0.91
CA PRO A 8 7.36 -16.38 -2.33
C PRO A 8 7.26 -17.75 -3.03
N ASN A 9 6.56 -17.80 -4.14
CA ASN A 9 6.39 -19.00 -4.96
C ASN A 9 6.27 -18.63 -6.44
N GLY A 10 6.87 -19.43 -7.32
CA GLY A 10 6.75 -19.26 -8.78
C GLY A 10 7.60 -18.16 -9.42
N PHE A 11 8.22 -17.27 -8.64
CA PHE A 11 9.07 -16.21 -9.17
C PHE A 11 10.38 -16.77 -9.74
N SER A 12 10.74 -16.35 -10.95
CA SER A 12 12.04 -16.66 -11.55
C SER A 12 13.20 -15.90 -10.88
N GLU A 13 14.42 -16.45 -10.94
CA GLU A 13 15.63 -15.90 -10.33
C GLU A 13 15.97 -14.46 -10.78
N LYS A 14 15.50 -14.03 -11.94
CA LYS A 14 15.70 -12.65 -12.45
C LYS A 14 15.12 -11.56 -11.52
N PHE A 15 14.18 -11.92 -10.64
CA PHE A 15 13.60 -11.00 -9.66
C PHE A 15 14.42 -10.92 -8.35
N GLY A 16 15.51 -11.68 -8.27
CA GLY A 16 16.47 -11.63 -7.17
C GLY A 16 16.15 -12.59 -6.02
N PRO A 17 17.11 -12.76 -5.09
CA PRO A 17 17.05 -13.80 -4.04
C PRO A 17 15.93 -13.59 -3.03
N LYS A 18 15.43 -12.35 -2.89
CA LYS A 18 14.31 -12.01 -2.00
C LYS A 18 12.97 -12.60 -2.45
N LEU A 19 12.86 -13.05 -3.70
CA LEU A 19 11.62 -13.60 -4.25
C LEU A 19 11.75 -15.10 -4.60
N THR A 20 12.89 -15.74 -4.35
CA THR A 20 13.08 -17.17 -4.65
C THR A 20 13.05 -18.08 -3.43
N ARG A 21 13.05 -17.52 -2.22
CA ARG A 21 12.98 -18.26 -0.95
C ARG A 21 12.23 -17.48 0.12
N PRO A 22 11.69 -18.14 1.16
CA PRO A 22 11.11 -17.45 2.31
C PRO A 22 12.10 -16.46 2.94
N ASP A 23 11.60 -15.30 3.33
CA ASP A 23 12.42 -14.20 3.85
C ASP A 23 11.56 -13.28 4.75
N GLN A 24 12.16 -12.21 5.25
CA GLN A 24 11.56 -11.24 6.15
C GLN A 24 11.56 -9.85 5.53
N LEU A 25 10.40 -9.18 5.53
CA LEU A 25 10.31 -7.76 5.22
C LEU A 25 10.40 -6.96 6.53
N ARG A 26 11.46 -6.17 6.66
CA ARG A 26 11.62 -5.20 7.75
C ARG A 26 10.93 -3.89 7.38
N CYS A 27 10.13 -3.35 8.29
CA CYS A 27 9.38 -2.10 8.09
C CYS A 27 9.09 -1.37 9.41
N ALA A 28 8.72 -0.11 9.34
CA ALA A 28 8.21 0.67 10.46
C ALA A 28 6.68 0.79 10.42
N TRP A 29 6.05 1.29 11.50
CA TRP A 29 4.62 1.62 11.46
C TRP A 29 4.31 2.69 10.41
N SER A 30 5.22 3.64 10.20
CA SER A 30 5.12 4.65 9.14
C SER A 30 5.04 4.03 7.75
N ASP A 31 5.73 2.91 7.49
CA ASP A 31 5.62 2.18 6.23
C ASP A 31 4.23 1.53 6.07
N ILE A 32 3.68 0.94 7.14
CA ILE A 32 2.35 0.31 7.11
C ILE A 32 1.27 1.37 6.86
N VAL A 33 1.34 2.49 7.58
CA VAL A 33 0.38 3.60 7.45
C VAL A 33 0.51 4.22 6.06
N TRP A 34 1.72 4.55 5.61
CA TRP A 34 1.95 5.07 4.27
C TRP A 34 1.37 4.12 3.20
N ALA A 35 1.60 2.81 3.29
CA ALA A 35 1.08 1.86 2.32
C ALA A 35 -0.46 1.79 2.34
N GLY A 36 -1.08 1.87 3.52
CA GLY A 36 -2.54 1.86 3.68
C GLY A 36 -3.21 3.13 3.18
N LEU A 37 -2.53 4.27 3.29
CA LEU A 37 -3.01 5.56 2.79
C LEU A 37 -2.81 5.73 1.28
N THR A 38 -1.81 5.05 0.70
CA THR A 38 -1.42 5.22 -0.71
C THR A 38 -1.84 4.07 -1.63
N VAL A 39 -2.32 2.94 -1.10
CA VAL A 39 -2.97 1.92 -1.93
C VAL A 39 -4.29 2.51 -2.47
N GLY A 40 -4.43 2.58 -3.80
CA GLY A 40 -5.38 3.46 -4.50
C GLY A 40 -6.81 3.61 -3.92
N ARG A 41 -7.40 4.79 -4.17
CA ARG A 41 -8.76 5.19 -3.77
C ARG A 41 -9.86 4.53 -4.61
N ARG A 42 -11.13 4.66 -4.18
CA ARG A 42 -12.39 4.60 -4.96
C ARG A 42 -12.98 5.99 -5.36
N ASN A 43 -12.58 6.58 -6.50
CA ASN A 43 -13.38 7.37 -7.48
C ASN A 43 -12.73 8.69 -7.98
N LEU A 44 -12.90 8.99 -9.28
CA LEU A 44 -12.63 10.29 -9.94
C LEU A 44 -13.86 11.22 -10.01
N ARG A 45 -15.06 10.76 -9.59
CA ARG A 45 -16.30 11.57 -9.61
C ARG A 45 -16.33 12.74 -8.60
N HIS A 46 -15.20 13.03 -7.95
CA HIS A 46 -15.07 13.99 -6.85
C HIS A 46 -14.31 15.27 -7.23
N VAL A 47 -13.82 15.38 -8.47
CA VAL A 47 -13.14 16.59 -9.02
C VAL A 47 -14.05 17.84 -9.02
N ILE A 48 -15.33 17.73 -8.60
CA ILE A 48 -16.32 18.81 -8.58
C ILE A 48 -16.65 19.30 -7.14
N ARG A 49 -16.05 18.75 -6.07
CA ARG A 49 -16.26 19.26 -4.69
C ARG A 49 -14.95 19.33 -3.90
N PRO A 50 -14.65 20.44 -3.20
CA PRO A 50 -13.49 20.54 -2.31
C PRO A 50 -13.65 19.51 -1.18
N ASP A 51 -12.87 18.42 -1.21
CA ASP A 51 -13.32 17.14 -0.65
C ASP A 51 -12.80 16.86 0.77
N THR A 52 -13.59 17.30 1.76
CA THR A 52 -13.56 16.77 3.14
C THR A 52 -13.48 15.24 3.22
N TYR A 53 -13.90 14.52 2.17
CA TYR A 53 -13.78 13.07 2.06
C TYR A 53 -12.34 12.54 2.04
N ALA A 54 -11.38 13.23 1.41
CA ALA A 54 -9.98 12.80 1.40
C ALA A 54 -9.43 12.74 2.84
N TYR A 55 -9.74 13.78 3.63
CA TYR A 55 -9.42 13.85 5.05
C TYR A 55 -10.03 12.68 5.84
N PHE A 56 -11.35 12.49 5.74
CA PHE A 56 -12.03 11.41 6.46
C PHE A 56 -11.57 10.02 6.02
N GLU A 57 -11.20 9.84 4.77
CA GLU A 57 -10.64 8.58 4.27
C GLU A 57 -9.28 8.28 4.91
N ILE A 58 -8.42 9.29 5.07
CA ILE A 58 -7.14 9.14 5.78
C ILE A 58 -7.40 8.79 7.25
N VAL A 59 -8.29 9.51 7.93
CA VAL A 59 -8.67 9.21 9.31
C VAL A 59 -9.19 7.78 9.44
N TYR A 60 -10.10 7.38 8.55
CA TYR A 60 -10.70 6.05 8.55
C TYR A 60 -9.66 4.95 8.33
N ARG A 61 -8.83 5.05 7.29
CA ARG A 61 -7.80 4.04 6.94
C ARG A 61 -6.73 3.94 8.03
N SER A 62 -6.29 5.06 8.58
CA SER A 62 -5.36 5.08 9.71
C SER A 62 -5.98 4.44 10.95
N THR A 63 -7.24 4.77 11.26
CA THR A 63 -7.96 4.17 12.39
C THR A 63 -8.14 2.66 12.22
N LEU A 64 -8.42 2.18 10.99
CA LEU A 64 -8.49 0.74 10.72
C LEU A 64 -7.17 0.03 11.06
N LEU A 65 -6.03 0.59 10.67
CA LEU A 65 -4.72 0.03 11.02
C LEU A 65 -4.48 0.11 12.53
N TYR A 66 -4.70 1.29 13.11
CA TYR A 66 -4.48 1.57 14.52
C TYR A 66 -5.27 0.62 15.41
N THR A 67 -6.59 0.56 15.24
CA THR A 67 -7.47 -0.22 16.10
C THR A 67 -7.24 -1.72 15.95
N ASN A 68 -6.89 -2.21 14.76
CA ASN A 68 -6.90 -3.64 14.48
C ASN A 68 -5.55 -4.34 14.61
N LEU A 69 -4.45 -3.60 14.54
CA LEU A 69 -3.10 -4.14 14.62
C LEU A 69 -2.43 -3.79 15.95
N GLN A 70 -1.53 -4.67 16.40
CA GLN A 70 -0.72 -4.48 17.60
C GLN A 70 0.67 -5.05 17.36
N ALA A 71 1.69 -4.50 18.02
CA ALA A 71 3.04 -5.05 18.04
C ALA A 71 3.16 -6.12 19.13
N ALA A 72 3.88 -7.18 18.86
CA ALA A 72 4.28 -8.15 19.87
C ALA A 72 5.68 -8.67 19.59
N ASP A 73 6.49 -8.75 20.63
CA ASP A 73 7.81 -9.36 20.54
C ASP A 73 7.70 -10.89 20.58
N TYR A 74 8.36 -11.53 19.63
CA TYR A 74 8.41 -12.97 19.51
C TYR A 74 9.87 -13.43 19.42
N ARG A 75 10.19 -14.51 20.12
CA ARG A 75 11.48 -15.16 20.04
C ARG A 75 11.33 -16.55 19.41
N PRO A 76 11.91 -16.79 18.21
CA PRO A 76 11.95 -18.12 17.63
C PRO A 76 12.87 -19.05 18.44
N GLY A 77 12.29 -19.92 19.27
CA GLY A 77 13.05 -20.85 20.13
C GLY A 77 13.78 -20.17 21.29
N LEU A 78 14.53 -20.96 22.09
CA LEU A 78 15.20 -20.44 23.30
C LEU A 78 16.29 -19.38 23.01
N TRP A 79 16.96 -19.48 21.86
CA TRP A 79 18.15 -18.70 21.52
C TRP A 79 17.99 -17.81 20.30
N GLY A 80 16.77 -17.69 19.75
CA GLY A 80 16.52 -16.80 18.62
C GLY A 80 16.63 -15.31 19.00
N PRO A 81 16.79 -14.42 18.01
CA PRO A 81 16.65 -12.99 18.24
C PRO A 81 15.24 -12.67 18.73
N LEU A 82 15.11 -11.62 19.54
CA LEU A 82 13.81 -11.06 19.88
C LEU A 82 13.40 -10.12 18.73
N ASP A 83 12.36 -10.51 18.00
CA ASP A 83 11.86 -9.77 16.85
C ASP A 83 10.46 -9.24 17.15
N THR A 84 10.20 -7.99 16.76
CA THR A 84 8.86 -7.39 16.89
C THR A 84 8.02 -7.71 15.66
N HIS A 85 6.86 -8.33 15.85
CA HIS A 85 5.93 -8.67 14.79
C HIS A 85 4.61 -7.91 14.91
N ILE A 86 3.87 -7.85 13.80
CA ILE A 86 2.49 -7.37 13.79
C ILE A 86 1.55 -8.52 14.13
N ILE A 87 0.66 -8.32 15.09
CA ILE A 87 -0.39 -9.28 15.49
C ILE A 87 -1.79 -8.65 15.41
N GLN A 88 -2.82 -9.49 15.54
CA GLN A 88 -4.18 -9.04 15.77
C GLN A 88 -4.30 -8.40 17.15
N SER A 89 -4.84 -7.18 17.21
CA SER A 89 -5.32 -6.59 18.45
C SER A 89 -6.49 -7.38 19.05
N PRO A 90 -6.80 -7.22 20.36
CA PRO A 90 -8.04 -7.72 20.95
C PRO A 90 -9.29 -7.23 20.21
N ALA A 91 -9.32 -5.95 19.82
CA ALA A 91 -10.44 -5.37 19.06
C ALA A 91 -10.71 -6.14 17.76
N PHE A 92 -9.67 -6.49 16.99
CA PHE A 92 -9.83 -7.30 15.79
C PHE A 92 -10.37 -8.72 16.11
N GLN A 93 -9.92 -9.30 17.21
CA GLN A 93 -10.30 -10.66 17.61
C GLN A 93 -11.78 -10.77 18.00
N GLU A 94 -12.39 -9.70 18.50
CA GLU A 94 -13.79 -9.63 18.91
C GLU A 94 -14.76 -9.43 17.72
N LEU A 95 -14.27 -8.98 16.57
CA LEU A 95 -15.10 -8.72 15.39
C LEU A 95 -15.79 -9.97 14.83
N GLY A 96 -16.97 -9.77 14.23
CA GLY A 96 -17.68 -10.77 13.47
C GLY A 96 -16.96 -11.15 12.17
N SER A 97 -17.30 -12.32 11.60
CA SER A 97 -16.69 -12.83 10.37
C SER A 97 -16.75 -11.86 9.17
N PRO A 98 -17.86 -11.12 8.93
CA PRO A 98 -17.91 -10.13 7.84
C PRO A 98 -16.94 -8.96 8.03
N GLU A 99 -16.86 -8.42 9.24
CA GLU A 99 -15.99 -7.29 9.60
C GLU A 99 -14.51 -7.69 9.49
N LYS A 100 -14.16 -8.86 10.03
CA LYS A 100 -12.83 -9.46 9.88
C LYS A 100 -12.44 -9.62 8.41
N SER A 101 -13.40 -10.01 7.57
CA SER A 101 -13.16 -10.17 6.13
C SER A 101 -12.87 -8.83 5.45
N ALA A 102 -13.63 -7.78 5.76
CA ALA A 102 -13.42 -6.44 5.21
C ALA A 102 -12.06 -5.85 5.62
N ILE A 103 -11.70 -5.96 6.91
CA ILE A 103 -10.41 -5.45 7.40
C ILE A 103 -9.26 -6.28 6.85
N SER A 104 -9.38 -7.61 6.81
CA SER A 104 -8.34 -8.46 6.22
C SER A 104 -8.10 -8.12 4.75
N TYR A 105 -9.18 -7.83 3.99
CA TYR A 105 -9.06 -7.39 2.61
C TYR A 105 -8.29 -6.07 2.49
N PHE A 106 -8.64 -5.05 3.29
CA PHE A 106 -7.89 -3.80 3.35
C PHE A 106 -6.41 -3.99 3.75
N LEU A 107 -6.14 -4.86 4.73
CA LEU A 107 -4.76 -5.22 5.11
C LEU A 107 -4.02 -5.88 3.95
N SER A 108 -4.68 -6.72 3.16
CA SER A 108 -4.04 -7.33 1.99
C SER A 108 -3.73 -6.31 0.91
N LEU A 109 -4.59 -5.33 0.67
CA LEU A 109 -4.30 -4.21 -0.23
C LEU A 109 -3.09 -3.42 0.26
N THR A 110 -3.08 -3.07 1.56
CA THR A 110 -1.99 -2.37 2.23
C THR A 110 -0.66 -3.13 2.09
N LEU A 111 -0.63 -4.42 2.41
CA LEU A 111 0.59 -5.23 2.25
C LEU A 111 0.97 -5.40 0.78
N THR A 112 0.01 -5.47 -0.16
CA THR A 112 0.35 -5.52 -1.58
C THR A 112 1.12 -4.28 -2.00
N LYS A 113 0.64 -3.08 -1.65
CA LYS A 113 1.37 -1.82 -1.88
C LYS A 113 2.76 -1.83 -1.26
N LEU A 114 2.87 -2.21 0.01
CA LEU A 114 4.16 -2.26 0.70
C LEU A 114 5.14 -3.20 0.01
N PHE A 115 4.72 -4.42 -0.31
CA PHE A 115 5.60 -5.45 -0.89
C PHE A 115 6.00 -5.13 -2.33
N VAL A 116 5.08 -4.70 -3.19
CA VAL A 116 5.43 -4.39 -4.59
C VAL A 116 6.30 -3.14 -4.68
N GLU A 117 6.19 -2.20 -3.76
CA GLU A 117 7.13 -1.09 -3.70
C GLU A 117 8.53 -1.55 -3.26
N LYS A 118 8.62 -2.23 -2.10
CA LYS A 118 9.90 -2.58 -1.47
C LYS A 118 10.66 -3.68 -2.23
N LEU A 119 9.95 -4.62 -2.86
CA LEU A 119 10.57 -5.77 -3.54
C LEU A 119 10.59 -5.65 -5.06
N LEU A 120 9.66 -4.89 -5.65
CA LEU A 120 9.46 -4.86 -7.11
C LEU A 120 9.56 -3.45 -7.71
N ALA A 121 9.95 -2.45 -6.92
CA ALA A 121 10.12 -1.05 -7.36
C ALA A 121 8.90 -0.49 -8.12
N THR A 122 7.70 -0.86 -7.65
CA THR A 122 6.41 -0.44 -8.20
C THR A 122 5.71 0.52 -7.26
N PRO A 123 6.02 1.84 -7.33
CA PRO A 123 5.51 2.81 -6.37
C PRO A 123 4.07 3.23 -6.64
N TRP A 124 3.61 3.30 -7.88
CA TRP A 124 2.23 3.71 -8.11
C TRP A 124 1.38 2.46 -8.20
N LEU A 125 0.50 2.21 -7.22
CA LEU A 125 -0.40 1.07 -7.19
C LEU A 125 -1.85 1.53 -6.98
N LEU A 126 -2.71 1.20 -7.94
CA LEU A 126 -4.11 1.61 -7.99
C LEU A 126 -5.04 0.41 -7.92
N HIS A 127 -6.13 0.57 -7.19
CA HIS A 127 -7.20 -0.43 -7.07
C HIS A 127 -8.21 -0.27 -8.21
N LEU A 128 -8.36 -1.28 -9.07
CA LEU A 128 -9.09 -1.14 -10.33
C LEU A 128 -10.61 -1.02 -10.20
N ASP A 129 -11.24 -1.69 -9.23
CA ASP A 129 -12.71 -1.65 -9.03
C ASP A 129 -13.25 -0.23 -8.78
N THR A 130 -12.35 0.70 -8.53
CA THR A 130 -12.58 2.13 -8.47
C THR A 130 -12.87 2.80 -9.81
N TYR A 131 -12.23 2.36 -10.89
CA TYR A 131 -12.10 3.16 -12.11
C TYR A 131 -13.12 2.81 -13.19
N THR A 132 -14.09 1.94 -12.84
CA THR A 132 -15.20 1.46 -13.68
C THR A 132 -15.99 2.57 -14.39
N GLN A 133 -15.95 3.81 -13.88
CA GLN A 133 -16.74 4.91 -14.41
C GLN A 133 -15.96 5.98 -15.19
N SER A 134 -14.62 5.93 -15.21
CA SER A 134 -13.80 7.05 -15.68
C SER A 134 -12.67 6.69 -16.64
N LEU A 135 -12.19 5.45 -16.66
CA LEU A 135 -10.96 5.12 -17.40
C LEU A 135 -11.11 4.04 -18.49
N ALA A 136 -12.18 3.25 -18.46
CA ALA A 136 -12.67 2.37 -19.53
C ALA A 136 -13.77 1.47 -18.96
N GLN A 137 -14.51 0.75 -19.83
CA GLN A 137 -15.19 -0.47 -19.39
C GLN A 137 -14.11 -1.44 -18.89
N LEU A 138 -14.16 -1.81 -17.61
CA LEU A 138 -13.25 -2.82 -17.10
C LEU A 138 -13.61 -4.19 -17.69
N PRO A 139 -12.63 -4.96 -18.17
CA PRO A 139 -12.88 -6.31 -18.64
C PRO A 139 -13.27 -7.21 -17.46
N SER A 140 -14.28 -8.07 -17.63
CA SER A 140 -14.63 -9.05 -16.62
C SER A 140 -14.00 -10.40 -16.98
N PRO A 141 -13.18 -11.01 -16.10
CA PRO A 141 -12.85 -10.59 -14.73
C PRO A 141 -11.68 -9.58 -14.67
N SER A 142 -11.80 -8.52 -13.87
CA SER A 142 -10.75 -7.50 -13.66
C SER A 142 -9.85 -7.86 -12.47
N PRO A 143 -8.54 -7.59 -12.52
CA PRO A 143 -7.67 -7.77 -11.35
C PRO A 143 -7.97 -6.71 -10.28
N ASP A 144 -7.64 -7.02 -9.02
CA ASP A 144 -7.81 -6.06 -7.92
C ASP A 144 -6.98 -4.79 -8.12
N LEU A 145 -5.70 -4.93 -8.52
CA LEU A 145 -4.73 -3.85 -8.53
C LEU A 145 -3.91 -3.80 -9.84
N VAL A 146 -3.58 -2.60 -10.27
CA VAL A 146 -2.61 -2.33 -11.35
C VAL A 146 -1.58 -1.36 -10.83
N GLY A 147 -0.31 -1.61 -11.11
CA GLY A 147 0.83 -0.80 -10.68
C GLY A 147 1.72 -0.35 -11.83
N LEU A 148 2.28 0.85 -11.72
CA LEU A 148 3.29 1.38 -12.64
C LEU A 148 4.66 1.40 -11.93
N GLY A 149 5.65 0.73 -12.52
CA GLY A 149 7.02 0.71 -12.04
C GLY A 149 7.80 1.99 -12.36
N LYS A 150 8.88 2.25 -11.61
CA LYS A 150 9.81 3.37 -11.91
C LYS A 150 10.43 3.29 -13.32
N ASN A 151 10.47 2.08 -13.89
CA ASN A 151 10.96 1.81 -15.24
C ASN A 151 9.87 1.93 -16.33
N GLY A 152 8.67 2.41 -15.97
CA GLY A 152 7.52 2.52 -16.87
C GLY A 152 6.83 1.19 -17.20
N LYS A 153 7.25 0.08 -16.58
CA LYS A 153 6.61 -1.23 -16.80
C LYS A 153 5.41 -1.41 -15.88
N TRP A 154 4.37 -2.04 -16.41
CA TRP A 154 3.17 -2.35 -15.65
C TRP A 154 3.31 -3.64 -14.85
N LEU A 155 2.67 -3.66 -13.68
CA LEU A 155 2.47 -4.81 -12.82
C LEU A 155 0.97 -4.96 -12.57
N VAL A 156 0.50 -6.20 -12.49
CA VAL A 156 -0.87 -6.51 -12.06
C VAL A 156 -0.80 -7.29 -10.77
N ALA A 157 -1.61 -6.92 -9.79
CA ALA A 157 -1.66 -7.63 -8.52
C ALA A 157 -3.08 -8.02 -8.10
N GLU A 158 -3.19 -9.17 -7.44
CA GLU A 158 -4.39 -9.63 -6.74
C GLU A 158 -4.11 -9.65 -5.24
N ALA A 159 -5.05 -9.15 -4.44
CA ALA A 159 -4.91 -9.05 -3.00
C ALA A 159 -5.93 -9.95 -2.30
N LYS A 160 -5.46 -10.86 -1.44
CA LYS A 160 -6.32 -11.78 -0.71
C LYS A 160 -6.05 -11.79 0.79
N GLY A 161 -6.88 -11.06 1.51
CA GLY A 161 -6.85 -11.02 2.97
C GLY A 161 -7.50 -12.23 3.63
N ARG A 162 -6.89 -12.74 4.69
CA ARG A 162 -7.46 -13.75 5.58
C ARG A 162 -7.28 -13.37 7.04
N SER A 163 -8.33 -13.51 7.83
CA SER A 163 -8.29 -13.32 9.28
C SER A 163 -7.62 -14.49 10.03
N ASN A 164 -7.35 -15.60 9.34
CA ASN A 164 -6.84 -16.85 9.89
C ASN A 164 -5.92 -17.55 8.87
N TRP A 165 -5.45 -18.76 9.23
CA TRP A 165 -4.54 -19.58 8.44
C TRP A 165 -4.91 -19.70 6.94
N LEU A 166 -3.86 -19.73 6.14
CA LEU A 166 -3.95 -19.83 4.69
C LEU A 166 -4.10 -21.28 4.22
N SER A 167 -5.30 -21.65 3.76
CA SER A 167 -5.57 -23.02 3.29
C SER A 167 -4.88 -23.33 1.94
N ARG A 168 -4.52 -24.59 1.70
CA ARG A 168 -4.01 -25.07 0.39
C ARG A 168 -4.95 -24.73 -0.79
N ARG A 169 -6.27 -24.66 -0.53
CA ARG A 169 -7.27 -24.23 -1.51
C ARG A 169 -7.20 -22.73 -1.81
N THR A 170 -6.79 -21.91 -0.85
CA THR A 170 -6.58 -20.46 -1.02
C THR A 170 -5.33 -20.19 -1.85
N LEU A 171 -4.23 -20.93 -1.60
CA LEU A 171 -3.01 -20.89 -2.41
C LEU A 171 -3.31 -21.17 -3.89
N ARG A 172 -3.99 -22.29 -4.19
CA ARG A 172 -4.38 -22.65 -5.57
C ARG A 172 -5.31 -21.65 -6.27
N ARG A 173 -5.84 -20.64 -5.55
CA ARG A 173 -6.83 -19.67 -6.04
C ARG A 173 -6.28 -18.25 -6.16
N LEU A 174 -5.00 -18.02 -5.90
CA LEU A 174 -4.32 -16.79 -6.30
C LEU A 174 -4.02 -16.84 -7.81
N LYS A 175 -5.07 -16.97 -8.62
CA LYS A 175 -4.94 -16.78 -10.06
C LYS A 175 -5.04 -15.29 -10.31
N SER A 176 -4.02 -14.68 -10.89
CA SER A 176 -4.17 -13.34 -11.47
C SER A 176 -5.27 -13.40 -12.51
N ARG A 177 -6.31 -12.58 -12.35
CA ARG A 177 -7.27 -12.37 -13.43
C ARG A 177 -6.52 -11.74 -14.60
N SER A 178 -6.78 -12.26 -15.80
CA SER A 178 -5.95 -12.04 -16.98
C SER A 178 -6.16 -10.66 -17.56
N GLN A 179 -5.46 -9.66 -17.02
CA GLN A 179 -5.22 -8.43 -17.75
C GLN A 179 -4.06 -8.66 -18.71
N ALA A 180 -4.38 -8.82 -20.00
CA ALA A 180 -3.38 -9.11 -21.02
C ALA A 180 -2.54 -7.87 -21.36
N PHE A 181 -3.18 -6.70 -21.44
CA PHE A 181 -2.52 -5.45 -21.80
C PHE A 181 -3.02 -4.26 -20.96
N ILE A 182 -2.12 -3.31 -20.68
CA ILE A 182 -2.41 -2.00 -20.10
C ILE A 182 -1.73 -0.97 -20.98
N ALA A 183 -2.51 -0.02 -21.51
CA ALA A 183 -2.02 0.95 -22.50
C ALA A 183 -1.33 0.28 -23.72
N GLY A 184 -1.81 -0.90 -24.13
CA GLY A 184 -1.19 -1.68 -25.22
C GLY A 184 0.12 -2.40 -24.84
N GLN A 185 0.55 -2.35 -23.58
CA GLN A 185 1.73 -3.06 -23.10
C GLN A 185 1.35 -4.26 -22.25
N LYS A 186 2.01 -5.39 -22.46
CA LYS A 186 1.86 -6.56 -21.60
C LYS A 186 2.45 -6.26 -20.21
N PRO A 187 1.76 -6.58 -19.10
CA PRO A 187 2.34 -6.47 -17.77
C PRO A 187 3.65 -7.25 -17.69
N ALA A 188 4.67 -6.63 -17.07
CA ALA A 188 5.97 -7.26 -16.89
C ALA A 188 5.94 -8.38 -15.83
N LEU A 189 4.97 -8.32 -14.92
CA LEU A 189 4.78 -9.26 -13.84
C LEU A 189 3.32 -9.28 -13.38
N LEU A 190 2.85 -10.47 -12.99
CA LEU A 190 1.60 -10.69 -12.28
C LEU A 190 1.96 -11.12 -10.85
N VAL A 191 1.27 -10.61 -9.84
CA VAL A 191 1.55 -10.95 -8.43
C VAL A 191 0.26 -11.28 -7.70
N GLY A 192 0.14 -12.48 -7.16
CA GLY A 192 -0.84 -12.78 -6.13
C GLY A 192 -0.22 -12.53 -4.76
N LEU A 193 -0.82 -11.66 -3.94
CA LEU A 193 -0.44 -11.53 -2.54
C LEU A 193 -1.59 -11.96 -1.63
N ALA A 194 -1.29 -12.81 -0.66
CA ALA A 194 -2.21 -13.11 0.42
C ALA A 194 -1.62 -12.74 1.77
N SER A 195 -2.35 -11.91 2.52
CA SER A 195 -2.07 -11.64 3.92
C SER A 195 -2.89 -12.57 4.83
N TYR A 196 -2.27 -13.07 5.89
CA TYR A 196 -2.96 -13.94 6.84
C TYR A 196 -2.34 -13.85 8.23
N PHE A 197 -3.14 -14.20 9.25
CA PHE A 197 -2.67 -14.34 10.62
C PHE A 197 -2.48 -15.81 10.99
N THR A 198 -1.39 -16.12 11.68
CA THR A 198 -1.13 -17.48 12.19
C THR A 198 -2.16 -17.89 13.25
N ALA A 199 -2.39 -19.20 13.39
CA ALA A 199 -3.41 -19.68 14.33
C ALA A 199 -3.00 -19.48 15.80
N GLN A 200 -1.73 -19.75 16.11
CA GLN A 200 -1.21 -19.85 17.48
C GLN A 200 -0.96 -18.47 18.11
N ASN A 201 -0.17 -17.63 17.45
CA ASN A 201 0.29 -16.34 17.98
C ASN A 201 -0.27 -15.13 17.22
N LYS A 202 -1.22 -15.34 16.31
CA LYS A 202 -1.89 -14.28 15.53
C LYS A 202 -0.93 -13.34 14.82
N ILE A 203 0.26 -13.81 14.46
CA ILE A 203 1.27 -13.06 13.71
C ILE A 203 0.83 -12.90 12.27
N LEU A 204 0.91 -11.67 11.77
CA LEU A 204 0.68 -11.33 10.37
C LEU A 204 1.83 -11.85 9.50
N LYS A 205 1.49 -12.61 8.47
CA LYS A 205 2.40 -13.12 7.45
C LYS A 205 1.87 -12.84 6.06
N ALA A 206 2.76 -12.90 5.08
CA ALA A 206 2.42 -12.77 3.67
C ALA A 206 2.80 -14.03 2.87
N TYR A 207 2.06 -14.29 1.81
CA TYR A 207 2.43 -15.24 0.77
C TYR A 207 2.37 -14.53 -0.57
N LEU A 208 3.42 -14.68 -1.38
CA LEU A 208 3.52 -14.08 -2.70
C LEU A 208 3.59 -15.18 -3.75
N GLU A 209 2.90 -14.98 -4.86
CA GLU A 209 2.88 -15.89 -5.99
C GLU A 209 3.07 -15.12 -7.29
N ASP A 210 3.95 -15.60 -8.17
CA ASP A 210 3.95 -15.29 -9.60
C ASP A 210 3.07 -16.34 -10.28
N PRO A 211 1.77 -16.06 -10.50
CA PRO A 211 0.85 -17.05 -11.01
C PRO A 211 1.18 -17.40 -12.46
N PRO A 212 0.91 -18.64 -12.90
CA PRO A 212 1.09 -19.00 -14.30
C PRO A 212 0.23 -18.09 -15.19
N ALA A 213 0.78 -17.71 -16.34
CA ALA A 213 0.05 -16.91 -17.32
C ALA A 213 -1.26 -17.63 -17.71
N ASN A 214 -2.39 -16.92 -17.64
CA ASN A 214 -3.66 -17.46 -18.08
C ASN A 214 -3.67 -17.48 -19.62
N THR A 215 -4.00 -18.62 -20.23
CA THR A 215 -4.02 -18.81 -21.70
C THR A 215 -5.36 -18.49 -22.36
N GLY A 216 -6.27 -17.83 -21.63
CA GLY A 216 -7.61 -17.46 -22.12
C GLY A 216 -7.55 -16.48 -23.30
N SER A 217 -8.42 -16.70 -24.30
CA SER A 217 -8.39 -16.10 -25.64
C SER A 217 -8.91 -14.66 -25.75
N GLU A 218 -9.35 -14.04 -24.66
CA GLU A 218 -9.71 -12.63 -24.67
C GLU A 218 -8.52 -11.84 -24.11
N ASN A 219 -7.94 -10.98 -24.95
CA ASN A 219 -6.85 -10.07 -24.59
C ASN A 219 -7.44 -8.69 -24.27
N PRO A 220 -8.05 -8.49 -23.09
CA PRO A 220 -8.53 -7.17 -22.77
C PRO A 220 -7.34 -6.21 -22.64
N ASN A 221 -7.51 -5.01 -23.18
CA ASN A 221 -6.56 -3.91 -23.01
C ASN A 221 -7.21 -2.83 -22.16
N LEU A 222 -6.62 -2.58 -20.99
CA LEU A 222 -7.05 -1.50 -20.14
C LEU A 222 -6.49 -0.19 -20.70
N ALA A 223 -7.36 0.67 -21.25
CA ALA A 223 -6.99 1.91 -21.93
C ALA A 223 -6.53 3.03 -20.96
N LEU A 224 -5.60 2.70 -20.06
CA LEU A 224 -5.00 3.62 -19.10
C LEU A 224 -3.68 4.18 -19.63
N THR A 225 -3.66 5.45 -20.01
CA THR A 225 -2.37 6.10 -20.28
C THR A 225 -1.59 6.28 -18.97
N PRO A 226 -0.26 6.11 -18.95
CA PRO A 226 0.56 6.40 -17.78
C PRO A 226 0.28 7.79 -17.15
N LYS A 227 0.05 8.81 -17.99
CA LYS A 227 -0.36 10.15 -17.57
C LYS A 227 -1.66 10.14 -16.77
N ALA A 228 -2.74 9.61 -17.34
CA ALA A 228 -4.04 9.57 -16.67
C ALA A 228 -3.97 8.75 -15.37
N TYR A 229 -3.22 7.66 -15.41
CA TYR A 229 -2.97 6.79 -14.26
C TYR A 229 -2.28 7.54 -13.11
N LEU A 230 -1.22 8.31 -13.39
CA LEU A 230 -0.49 9.05 -12.37
C LEU A 230 -1.27 10.23 -11.82
N ILE A 231 -1.97 10.99 -12.67
CA ILE A 231 -2.86 12.06 -12.20
C ILE A 231 -3.86 11.47 -11.21
N THR A 232 -4.50 10.37 -11.61
CA THR A 232 -5.48 9.66 -10.78
C THR A 232 -4.89 9.17 -9.46
N TYR A 233 -3.65 8.70 -9.48
CA TYR A 233 -2.94 8.26 -8.28
C TYR A 233 -2.74 9.41 -7.27
N TYR A 234 -2.33 10.58 -7.75
CA TYR A 234 -2.04 11.72 -6.88
C TYR A 234 -3.25 12.57 -6.51
N THR A 235 -4.40 12.42 -7.19
CA THR A 235 -5.58 13.27 -6.99
C THR A 235 -5.97 13.41 -5.52
N LEU A 236 -6.04 12.32 -4.74
CA LEU A 236 -6.45 12.39 -3.33
C LEU A 236 -5.53 13.31 -2.51
N LEU A 237 -4.21 13.16 -2.66
CA LEU A 237 -3.26 13.96 -1.91
C LEU A 237 -3.18 15.38 -2.42
N PHE A 238 -3.31 15.57 -3.73
CA PHE A 238 -3.37 16.90 -4.33
C PHE A 238 -4.58 17.69 -3.82
N ASP A 239 -5.76 17.06 -3.80
CA ASP A 239 -7.00 17.67 -3.30
C ASP A 239 -6.93 17.96 -1.80
N LEU A 240 -6.42 17.01 -1.00
CA LEU A 240 -6.18 17.21 0.45
C LEU A 240 -5.30 18.44 0.73
N LEU A 241 -4.20 18.59 -0.03
CA LEU A 241 -3.22 19.65 0.17
C LEU A 241 -3.70 21.02 -0.33
N GLN A 242 -4.72 21.05 -1.20
CA GLN A 242 -5.40 22.27 -1.62
C GLN A 242 -6.59 22.63 -0.74
N ALA A 243 -7.18 21.67 -0.04
CA ALA A 243 -8.36 21.91 0.78
C ALA A 243 -8.07 22.84 1.97
N ASP A 244 -8.99 23.75 2.26
CA ASP A 244 -8.89 24.67 3.41
C ASP A 244 -9.19 23.97 4.76
N TYR A 245 -9.82 22.79 4.74
CA TYR A 245 -10.14 22.03 5.95
C TYR A 245 -8.91 21.32 6.52
N GLY A 246 -8.75 21.30 7.85
CA GLY A 246 -7.58 20.70 8.53
C GLY A 246 -6.38 21.64 8.71
N GLY A 247 -6.57 22.96 8.55
CA GLY A 247 -5.54 23.98 8.75
C GLY A 247 -4.66 24.25 7.52
N PRO A 248 -3.80 25.28 7.54
CA PRO A 248 -2.91 25.57 6.42
C PRO A 248 -1.88 24.43 6.22
N PRO A 249 -1.40 24.20 4.99
CA PRO A 249 -0.31 23.27 4.77
C PRO A 249 0.94 23.74 5.50
N VAL A 250 1.69 22.78 6.05
CA VAL A 250 3.01 23.02 6.62
C VAL A 250 4.07 22.50 5.66
N PHE A 251 5.26 23.10 5.70
CA PHE A 251 6.38 22.67 4.87
C PHE A 251 7.45 22.06 5.75
N GLU A 252 7.94 20.90 5.35
CA GLU A 252 9.03 20.21 6.03
C GLU A 252 10.13 19.88 5.04
N THR A 253 11.39 20.01 5.47
CA THR A 253 12.54 19.57 4.68
C THR A 253 13.09 18.29 5.28
N TYR A 254 13.15 17.24 4.48
CA TYR A 254 13.70 15.95 4.87
C TYR A 254 14.59 15.41 3.76
N GLN A 255 15.86 15.14 4.09
CA GLN A 255 16.89 14.66 3.15
C GLN A 255 16.92 15.45 1.83
N ASP A 256 17.12 16.77 1.93
CA ASP A 256 17.24 17.72 0.79
C ASP A 256 15.99 17.83 -0.09
N ARG A 257 14.84 17.36 0.39
CA ARG A 257 13.55 17.46 -0.29
C ARG A 257 12.59 18.24 0.59
N THR A 258 11.89 19.19 -0.01
CA THR A 258 10.81 19.92 0.65
C THR A 258 9.48 19.23 0.36
N PHE A 259 8.69 19.03 1.40
CA PHE A 259 7.39 18.41 1.35
C PHE A 259 6.33 19.41 1.83
N ARG A 260 5.18 19.41 1.15
CA ARG A 260 3.99 20.11 1.57
C ARG A 260 3.08 19.12 2.26
N LEU A 261 2.81 19.35 3.54
CA LEU A 261 2.14 18.42 4.43
C LEU A 261 0.84 19.00 4.98
N LYS A 262 -0.08 18.10 5.32
CA LYS A 262 -1.29 18.37 6.08
C LYS A 262 -1.20 17.60 7.40
N ALA A 263 -1.52 18.27 8.50
CA ALA A 263 -1.72 17.60 9.78
C ALA A 263 -3.08 16.90 9.80
N ILE A 264 -3.13 15.68 10.32
CA ILE A 264 -4.36 14.92 10.57
C ILE A 264 -4.40 14.56 12.07
N PRO A 265 -4.82 15.50 12.94
CA PRO A 265 -4.71 15.34 14.38
C PRO A 265 -5.47 14.13 14.93
N GLU A 266 -6.61 13.76 14.35
CA GLU A 266 -7.42 12.61 14.79
C GLU A 266 -6.67 11.30 14.61
N ALA A 267 -5.80 11.23 13.60
CA ALA A 267 -4.95 10.07 13.32
C ALA A 267 -3.51 10.23 13.84
N ASP A 268 -3.19 11.34 14.51
CA ASP A 268 -1.85 11.67 15.03
C ASP A 268 -0.75 11.45 13.98
N LEU A 269 -0.91 12.08 12.82
CA LEU A 269 0.04 11.99 11.71
C LEU A 269 0.08 13.27 10.87
N HIS A 270 1.15 13.44 10.10
CA HIS A 270 1.18 14.33 8.94
C HIS A 270 1.31 13.50 7.66
N ILE A 271 0.66 13.96 6.60
CA ILE A 271 0.77 13.36 5.27
C ILE A 271 0.89 14.45 4.22
N GLY A 272 1.67 14.19 3.18
CA GLY A 272 1.79 15.12 2.08
C GLY A 272 2.60 14.62 0.92
N LEU A 273 3.00 15.57 0.07
CA LEU A 273 3.69 15.31 -1.18
C LEU A 273 4.97 16.13 -1.26
N ASP A 274 5.95 15.59 -1.96
CA ASP A 274 7.10 16.36 -2.43
C ASP A 274 6.61 17.64 -3.15
N GLU A 275 7.12 18.79 -2.75
CA GLU A 275 6.64 20.08 -3.23
C GLU A 275 6.81 20.20 -4.76
N GLN A 276 7.83 19.57 -5.34
CA GLN A 276 8.00 19.60 -6.79
C GLN A 276 6.97 18.74 -7.52
N ILE A 277 6.49 17.66 -6.90
CA ILE A 277 5.37 16.87 -7.43
C ILE A 277 4.10 17.70 -7.36
N PHE A 278 3.83 18.34 -6.22
CA PHE A 278 2.67 19.20 -6.02
C PHE A 278 2.61 20.35 -7.04
N GLN A 279 3.72 21.09 -7.21
CA GLN A 279 3.79 22.22 -8.15
C GLN A 279 3.57 21.78 -9.60
N ARG A 280 4.05 20.60 -9.99
CA ARG A 280 3.80 20.05 -11.33
C ARG A 280 2.33 19.68 -11.55
N LEU A 281 1.69 19.07 -10.54
CA LEU A 281 0.25 18.77 -10.58
C LEU A 281 -0.57 20.08 -10.68
N ALA A 282 -0.23 21.09 -9.87
CA ALA A 282 -0.87 22.41 -9.89
C ALA A 282 -0.69 23.13 -11.23
N GLY A 283 0.50 23.05 -11.82
CA GLY A 283 0.81 23.66 -13.12
C GLY A 283 0.26 22.87 -14.33
N GLY A 284 -0.38 21.72 -14.12
CA GLY A 284 -0.81 20.83 -15.21
C GLY A 284 0.35 20.23 -16.00
N ASP A 285 1.55 20.17 -15.43
CA ASP A 285 2.74 19.64 -16.10
C ASP A 285 2.69 18.11 -16.18
N PHE A 286 2.48 17.63 -17.40
CA PHE A 286 2.30 16.23 -17.74
C PHE A 286 3.62 15.46 -17.93
N SER A 287 4.77 16.08 -17.67
CA SER A 287 6.08 15.40 -17.70
C SER A 287 6.39 14.63 -16.41
N LEU A 288 5.41 14.47 -15.51
CA LEU A 288 5.53 13.79 -14.22
C LEU A 288 6.21 12.42 -14.34
N GLU A 289 5.93 11.64 -15.38
CA GLU A 289 6.60 10.35 -15.64
C GLU A 289 8.11 10.48 -15.81
N ARG A 290 8.57 11.43 -16.64
CA ARG A 290 10.00 11.65 -16.88
C ARG A 290 10.67 12.26 -15.66
N PHE A 291 9.99 13.18 -14.99
CA PHE A 291 10.45 13.77 -13.73
C PHE A 291 10.61 12.71 -12.64
N MET A 292 9.64 11.81 -12.50
CA MET A 292 9.69 10.72 -11.55
C MET A 292 10.76 9.69 -11.92
N ALA A 293 10.89 9.33 -13.20
CA ALA A 293 11.96 8.45 -13.67
C ALA A 293 13.38 9.03 -13.49
N SER A 294 13.55 10.36 -13.55
CA SER A 294 14.85 11.03 -13.38
C SER A 294 15.17 11.35 -11.92
N ARG A 295 14.19 11.77 -11.11
CA ARG A 295 14.39 12.20 -9.72
C ARG A 295 14.26 11.07 -8.69
N LEU A 296 13.52 10.00 -8.99
CA LEU A 296 13.33 8.84 -8.09
C LEU A 296 14.38 7.73 -8.28
N ARG A 297 15.50 8.06 -8.94
CA ARG A 297 16.75 7.29 -8.83
C ARG A 297 17.39 7.43 -7.45
N ALA A 298 16.95 8.40 -6.63
CA ALA A 298 17.20 8.37 -5.21
C ALA A 298 16.60 7.06 -4.65
N PRO A 299 17.38 6.28 -3.87
CA PRO A 299 16.86 5.08 -3.22
C PRO A 299 15.61 5.42 -2.40
N HIS A 300 14.77 4.43 -2.14
CA HIS A 300 13.74 4.55 -1.12
C HIS A 300 14.42 5.13 0.12
N ILE A 301 13.97 6.29 0.60
CA ILE A 301 14.55 6.89 1.78
C ILE A 301 14.23 5.94 2.93
N GLU A 302 15.25 5.38 3.59
CA GLU A 302 15.01 4.43 4.67
C GLU A 302 14.08 5.06 5.69
N ALA A 303 12.97 4.35 5.96
CA ALA A 303 12.00 4.79 6.92
C ALA A 303 12.67 4.83 8.30
N THR A 304 12.44 5.90 9.04
CA THR A 304 12.64 5.86 10.48
C THR A 304 11.40 5.23 11.11
N GLU A 305 11.41 5.05 12.44
CA GLU A 305 10.21 4.52 13.10
C GLU A 305 8.99 5.44 12.96
N GLN A 306 9.22 6.74 12.74
CA GLN A 306 8.18 7.77 12.66
C GLN A 306 7.94 8.30 11.25
N ILE A 307 8.92 8.27 10.35
CA ILE A 307 8.83 8.92 9.03
C ILE A 307 9.05 7.90 7.92
N THR A 308 8.15 7.87 6.94
CA THR A 308 8.33 7.17 5.66
C THR A 308 8.14 8.16 4.51
N VAL A 309 9.09 8.16 3.58
CA VAL A 309 8.91 8.79 2.27
C VAL A 309 8.93 7.70 1.21
N GLY A 310 7.76 7.46 0.63
CA GLY A 310 7.61 6.51 -0.46
C GLY A 310 8.39 6.93 -1.70
N SER A 311 8.68 5.95 -2.55
CA SER A 311 9.20 6.18 -3.88
C SER A 311 8.21 6.91 -4.79
N ASP A 312 6.94 6.98 -4.42
CA ASP A 312 5.93 7.86 -5.00
C ASP A 312 6.06 9.33 -4.54
N GLY A 313 7.01 9.65 -3.66
CA GLY A 313 7.17 11.00 -3.11
C GLY A 313 6.08 11.43 -2.14
N VAL A 314 5.28 10.47 -1.65
CA VAL A 314 4.37 10.68 -0.52
C VAL A 314 5.16 10.62 0.77
N TYR A 315 4.99 11.63 1.60
CA TYR A 315 5.57 11.73 2.94
C TYR A 315 4.50 11.39 3.97
N VAL A 316 4.84 10.54 4.94
CA VAL A 316 4.04 10.29 6.14
C VAL A 316 4.96 10.40 7.36
N SER A 317 4.58 11.23 8.32
CA SER A 317 5.14 11.21 9.68
C SER A 317 4.08 10.86 10.70
N LEU A 318 4.43 9.99 11.65
CA LEU A 318 3.55 9.54 12.71
C LEU A 318 3.94 10.21 14.03
N GLY A 319 2.93 10.60 14.80
CA GLY A 319 3.08 11.10 16.15
C GLY A 319 3.22 9.98 17.19
N GLU A 320 3.22 10.38 18.47
CA GLU A 320 3.50 9.50 19.61
C GLU A 320 2.50 8.35 19.76
N ARG A 321 1.25 8.49 19.30
CA ARG A 321 0.25 7.41 19.36
C ARG A 321 0.71 6.15 18.65
N TRP A 322 1.56 6.30 17.64
CA TRP A 322 2.11 5.21 16.82
C TRP A 322 3.49 4.74 17.27
N SER A 323 4.02 5.28 18.38
CA SER A 323 5.33 4.87 18.87
C SER A 323 5.38 3.36 19.11
N PRO A 324 6.55 2.71 18.95
CA PRO A 324 6.67 1.28 19.21
C PRO A 324 6.10 0.90 20.56
N THR A 325 6.37 1.68 21.61
CA THR A 325 5.85 1.46 22.97
C THR A 325 4.32 1.49 22.99
N ARG A 326 3.67 2.49 22.39
CA ARG A 326 2.20 2.56 22.33
C ARG A 326 1.60 1.42 21.52
N MET A 327 2.21 1.06 20.41
CA MET A 327 1.70 0.01 19.54
C MET A 327 1.82 -1.40 20.14
N HIS A 328 2.62 -1.60 21.19
CA HIS A 328 2.61 -2.84 21.99
C HIS A 328 1.39 -2.95 22.92
N LEU A 329 0.75 -1.83 23.28
CA LEU A 329 -0.45 -1.82 24.11
C LEU A 329 -1.68 -2.24 23.30
N SER A 330 -2.68 -2.80 23.99
CA SER A 330 -3.98 -3.04 23.36
C SER A 330 -4.68 -1.71 23.05
N PRO A 331 -5.56 -1.63 22.03
CA PRO A 331 -6.19 -0.36 21.65
C PRO A 331 -6.85 0.43 22.80
N PRO A 332 -7.55 -0.20 23.78
CA PRO A 332 -8.09 0.53 24.93
C PRO A 332 -7.01 1.17 25.83
N GLU A 333 -5.83 0.56 25.93
CA GLU A 333 -4.73 1.02 26.79
C GLU A 333 -3.85 2.08 26.12
N ARG A 334 -4.02 2.30 24.80
CA ARG A 334 -3.28 3.34 24.08
C ARG A 334 -3.76 4.74 24.38
N VAL A 335 -4.99 4.86 24.87
CA VAL A 335 -5.61 6.14 25.26
C VAL A 335 -5.09 6.54 26.63
N GLY A 336 -3.99 7.29 26.64
CA GLY A 336 -3.36 7.81 27.86
C GLY A 336 -2.40 8.93 27.56
#